data_AF-A0A430KWW1-F1
#
_entry.id   AF-A0A430KWW1-F1
#
_cell.length_a   1.000
_cell.length_b   1.000
_cell.length_c   1.000
_cell.angle_alpha   90.00
_cell.angle_beta   90.00
_cell.angle_gamma   90.00
#
_symmetry.space_group_name_H-M   'P 1'
#
loop_
_entity.id
_entity.type
_entity.pdbx_description
1 polymer ?
#
loop_
_entity_poly.entity_id
_entity_poly.type
_entity_poly.pdbx_seq_one_letter_code
_entity_poly.pdbx_strand_id
1 'polypeptide(L)'
;MHELPEKVVTCDVLIVGGGAAGLTGAAAAGGLKTILVERQKALGGKTTLASGMIWMPGNRTVKSCPILKPHQPTGYILQARAYVENAVAMSDEHGNGALSTATTKRIDTFLTKGPEMIEFLRGRGFRWMKARPGFPDHQPELDGALPAGGRTLDPAIFDIESLGSLGEYLSREGEVPLVFRFEDFRILTRPFASLQDFLKIGRMRLRSLLSSLYFKRPASMGRSLVGQLLSICRDNGSVDIYTETELVGLWHKDGAVVGVSLKKGKETFKVRALRGVLLATGDLDECRGVSDIESLVGSNEDDTTNDPQDSIGHVVALCQSMGAEACVTREVRGTPTMKGLRTGRTTHAIFEISKPFSIVVDYQGNRFFAESKPHGDAARSMRARADARLAQDARAWLVLDQNYRKRYTLGGTHRWTDITKALSEGILLEAETIGALADKMGIARQALESTIRRWNEMCGYGTDIHHKRGDDYYQ
;
A
#
# COMPACT_ATOMS: atom_id res chain seq x y z
N MET A 1 5.63 -11.46 -52.07
CA MET A 1 5.93 -10.63 -50.90
C MET A 1 6.63 -11.51 -49.89
N HIS A 2 7.95 -11.35 -49.72
CA HIS A 2 8.67 -12.01 -48.64
C HIS A 2 8.34 -11.26 -47.35
N GLU A 3 7.49 -11.83 -46.50
CA GLU A 3 7.34 -11.39 -45.11
C GLU A 3 8.72 -11.52 -44.45
N LEU A 4 9.30 -10.39 -44.06
CA LEU A 4 10.52 -10.38 -43.24
C LEU A 4 10.21 -11.19 -41.96
N PRO A 5 11.10 -12.11 -41.55
CA PRO A 5 10.85 -12.95 -40.39
C PRO A 5 10.64 -12.07 -39.16
N GLU A 6 9.49 -12.22 -38.53
CA GLU A 6 9.11 -11.53 -37.31
C GLU A 6 10.23 -11.68 -36.26
N LYS A 7 10.74 -10.58 -35.70
CA LYS A 7 11.88 -10.60 -34.79
C LYS A 7 11.49 -11.30 -33.48
N VAL A 8 11.84 -12.59 -33.37
CA VAL A 8 11.63 -13.40 -32.15
C VAL A 8 12.88 -13.37 -31.27
N VAL A 9 12.80 -12.69 -30.13
CA VAL A 9 13.82 -12.74 -29.07
C VAL A 9 13.55 -13.98 -28.20
N THR A 10 14.60 -14.64 -27.72
CA THR A 10 14.45 -15.84 -26.84
C THR A 10 15.14 -15.63 -25.50
N CYS A 11 14.47 -16.03 -24.43
CA CYS A 11 14.97 -16.10 -23.05
C CYS A 11 14.55 -17.41 -22.37
N ASP A 12 15.17 -17.73 -21.24
CA ASP A 12 14.76 -18.86 -20.40
C ASP A 12 13.47 -18.53 -19.65
N VAL A 13 13.45 -17.36 -19.00
CA VAL A 13 12.31 -16.89 -18.20
C VAL A 13 11.94 -15.48 -18.66
N LEU A 14 10.65 -15.27 -18.85
CA LEU A 14 10.10 -13.94 -19.10
C LEU A 14 9.27 -13.49 -17.90
N ILE A 15 9.49 -12.27 -17.45
CA ILE A 15 8.78 -11.67 -16.32
C ILE A 15 8.12 -10.39 -16.81
N VAL A 16 6.82 -10.24 -16.57
CA VAL A 16 6.06 -9.05 -16.92
C VAL A 16 5.63 -8.34 -15.64
N GLY A 17 6.09 -7.11 -15.45
CA GLY A 17 5.90 -6.28 -14.26
C GLY A 17 7.17 -6.14 -13.43
N GLY A 18 7.65 -4.91 -13.28
CA GLY A 18 8.88 -4.53 -12.57
C GLY A 18 8.69 -4.22 -11.09
N GLY A 19 7.58 -4.65 -10.47
CA GLY A 19 7.30 -4.50 -9.04
C GLY A 19 8.11 -5.47 -8.15
N ALA A 20 7.87 -5.44 -6.83
CA ALA A 20 8.55 -6.35 -5.89
C ALA A 20 8.39 -7.83 -6.26
N ALA A 21 7.22 -8.26 -6.73
CA ALA A 21 6.97 -9.65 -7.12
C ALA A 21 7.81 -10.06 -8.33
N GLY A 22 7.81 -9.26 -9.40
CA GLY A 22 8.60 -9.53 -10.61
C GLY A 22 10.11 -9.48 -10.35
N LEU A 23 10.59 -8.49 -9.60
CA LEU A 23 12.01 -8.40 -9.23
C LEU A 23 12.45 -9.54 -8.30
N THR A 24 11.57 -10.02 -7.42
CA THR A 24 11.85 -11.22 -6.61
C THR A 24 11.92 -12.47 -7.48
N GLY A 25 11.04 -12.60 -8.48
CA GLY A 25 11.11 -13.66 -9.49
C GLY A 25 12.40 -13.61 -10.31
N ALA A 26 12.82 -12.42 -10.73
CA ALA A 26 14.07 -12.21 -11.46
C ALA A 26 15.30 -12.55 -10.60
N ALA A 27 15.28 -12.16 -9.32
CA ALA A 27 16.32 -12.54 -8.37
C ALA A 27 16.40 -14.06 -8.19
N ALA A 28 15.26 -14.76 -8.14
CA ALA A 28 15.17 -16.21 -8.00
C ALA A 28 15.56 -16.98 -9.27
N ALA A 29 15.38 -16.40 -10.46
CA ALA A 29 15.74 -17.02 -11.73
C ALA A 29 17.26 -17.28 -11.89
N GLY A 30 18.10 -16.57 -11.12
CA GLY A 30 19.52 -16.85 -10.87
C GLY A 30 20.28 -17.64 -11.94
N GLY A 31 20.94 -16.94 -12.88
CA GLY A 31 21.77 -17.55 -13.92
C GLY A 31 21.01 -17.98 -15.17
N LEU A 32 19.68 -18.00 -15.14
CA LEU A 32 18.83 -18.13 -16.32
C LEU A 32 18.77 -16.81 -17.09
N LYS A 33 18.83 -16.88 -18.42
CA LYS A 33 18.64 -15.70 -19.27
C LYS A 33 17.22 -15.18 -19.08
N THR A 34 17.09 -14.07 -18.36
CA THR A 34 15.82 -13.52 -17.93
C THR A 34 15.56 -12.22 -18.66
N ILE A 35 14.35 -12.05 -19.21
CA ILE A 35 13.87 -10.74 -19.68
C ILE A 35 12.81 -10.28 -18.69
N LEU A 36 12.99 -9.08 -18.14
CA LEU A 36 11.99 -8.40 -17.31
C LEU A 36 11.40 -7.23 -18.10
N VAL A 37 10.08 -7.20 -18.21
CA VAL A 37 9.32 -6.21 -18.96
C VAL A 37 8.57 -5.31 -18.00
N GLU A 38 8.66 -4.00 -18.20
CA GLU A 38 7.92 -2.99 -17.45
C GLU A 38 7.26 -2.02 -18.43
N ARG A 39 5.97 -1.74 -18.20
CA ARG A 39 5.18 -0.82 -19.02
C ARG A 39 5.67 0.61 -18.83
N GLN A 40 5.98 1.00 -17.60
CA GLN A 40 6.45 2.33 -17.28
C GLN A 40 7.94 2.52 -17.61
N LYS A 41 8.37 3.79 -17.62
CA LYS A 41 9.80 4.13 -17.71
C LYS A 41 10.57 3.72 -16.45
N ALA A 42 9.91 3.77 -15.29
CA ALA A 42 10.48 3.40 -14.01
C ALA A 42 9.98 2.03 -13.53
N LEU A 43 10.83 1.32 -12.80
CA LEU A 43 10.50 0.07 -12.12
C LEU A 43 9.83 0.31 -10.77
N GLY A 44 9.21 -0.75 -10.25
CA GLY A 44 8.73 -0.85 -8.89
C GLY A 44 7.23 -0.55 -8.72
N GLY A 45 6.63 0.24 -9.61
CA GLY A 45 5.20 0.59 -9.57
C GLY A 45 4.74 1.04 -8.19
N LYS A 46 3.53 0.61 -7.77
CA LYS A 46 2.97 0.87 -6.43
C LYS A 46 3.87 0.43 -5.28
N THR A 47 4.77 -0.53 -5.49
CA THR A 47 5.73 -0.97 -4.46
C THR A 47 6.56 0.21 -3.97
N THR A 48 7.01 1.09 -4.86
CA THR A 48 7.87 2.24 -4.49
C THR A 48 7.16 3.25 -3.62
N LEU A 49 5.83 3.33 -3.71
CA LEU A 49 4.98 4.21 -2.92
C LEU A 49 4.59 3.61 -1.57
N ALA A 50 4.73 2.29 -1.41
CA ALA A 50 4.35 1.57 -0.20
C ALA A 50 5.38 1.74 0.93
N SER A 51 4.98 1.32 2.14
CA SER A 51 5.87 1.22 3.30
C SER A 51 7.04 0.26 3.11
N GLY A 52 6.98 -0.62 2.10
CA GLY A 52 7.95 -1.68 1.87
C GLY A 52 7.90 -2.80 2.92
N MET A 53 6.95 -2.73 3.86
CA MET A 53 6.76 -3.72 4.91
C MET A 53 6.34 -5.07 4.33
N ILE A 54 6.93 -6.14 4.82
CA ILE A 54 6.53 -7.51 4.50
C ILE A 54 6.06 -8.22 5.76
N TRP A 55 4.81 -8.65 5.76
CA TRP A 55 4.30 -9.55 6.80
C TRP A 55 4.85 -10.94 6.53
N MET A 56 5.82 -11.38 7.33
CA MET A 56 6.45 -12.67 7.21
C MET A 56 6.69 -13.31 8.57
N PRO A 57 5.80 -14.19 9.07
CA PRO A 57 6.07 -15.02 10.24
C PRO A 57 7.21 -16.00 9.93
N GLY A 58 7.73 -16.67 10.94
CA GLY A 58 8.90 -17.57 10.80
C GLY A 58 10.23 -16.90 10.46
N ASN A 59 10.28 -15.56 10.35
CA ASN A 59 11.51 -14.86 10.01
C ASN A 59 12.48 -14.81 11.22
N ARG A 60 13.79 -14.86 10.97
CA ARG A 60 14.83 -14.87 12.03
C ARG A 60 14.90 -13.61 12.91
N THR A 61 14.23 -12.52 12.54
CA THR A 61 14.32 -11.26 13.30
C THR A 61 13.54 -11.29 14.60
N VAL A 62 12.62 -12.26 14.78
CA VAL A 62 11.84 -12.43 16.01
C VAL A 62 11.95 -13.87 16.51
N LYS A 63 12.65 -14.04 17.65
CA LYS A 63 13.00 -15.35 18.24
C LYS A 63 11.97 -15.90 19.22
N SER A 64 11.03 -15.09 19.70
CA SER A 64 9.98 -15.53 20.62
C SER A 64 8.89 -14.47 20.75
N CYS A 65 7.66 -14.91 20.99
CA CYS A 65 6.60 -14.05 21.48
C CYS A 65 6.28 -14.41 22.94
N PRO A 66 6.52 -13.51 23.91
CA PRO A 66 6.31 -13.81 25.33
C PRO A 66 4.84 -13.66 25.79
N ILE A 67 3.91 -13.31 24.90
CA ILE A 67 2.51 -13.04 25.28
C ILE A 67 1.58 -13.89 24.42
N LEU A 68 1.07 -14.97 25.00
CA LEU A 68 -0.01 -15.78 24.45
C LEU A 68 -1.29 -15.47 25.23
N LYS A 69 -2.41 -15.22 24.54
CA LYS A 69 -3.73 -15.25 25.19
C LYS A 69 -4.02 -16.70 25.65
N PRO A 70 -4.83 -16.93 26.70
CA PRO A 70 -5.31 -18.26 27.06
C PRO A 70 -5.96 -18.92 25.82
N HIS A 71 -5.69 -20.21 25.59
CA HIS A 71 -6.21 -21.00 24.45
C HIS A 71 -5.62 -20.76 23.05
N GLN A 72 -4.55 -19.96 22.89
CA GLN A 72 -3.91 -19.84 21.57
C GLN A 72 -3.06 -21.07 21.19
N PRO A 73 -2.96 -21.40 19.88
CA PRO A 73 -2.07 -22.44 19.39
C PRO A 73 -0.62 -22.23 19.85
N THR A 74 0.01 -23.29 20.37
CA THR A 74 1.39 -23.25 20.84
C THR A 74 2.36 -23.43 19.68
N GLY A 75 3.21 -22.43 19.44
CA GLY A 75 4.21 -22.43 18.36
C GLY A 75 3.97 -21.30 17.35
N TYR A 76 5.03 -20.56 17.05
CA TYR A 76 4.94 -19.30 16.28
C TYR A 76 4.30 -19.45 14.89
N ILE A 77 4.58 -20.55 14.18
CA ILE A 77 3.98 -20.81 12.86
C ILE A 77 2.51 -21.22 12.97
N LEU A 78 2.13 -22.01 13.98
CA LEU A 78 0.73 -22.40 14.20
C LEU A 78 -0.13 -21.19 14.58
N GLN A 79 0.42 -20.30 15.40
CA GLN A 79 -0.21 -19.03 15.74
C GLN A 79 -0.36 -18.13 14.49
N ALA A 80 0.67 -18.06 13.64
CA ALA A 80 0.59 -17.31 12.40
C ALA A 80 -0.42 -17.89 11.40
N ARG A 81 -0.51 -19.22 11.32
CA ARG A 81 -1.53 -19.93 10.55
C ARG A 81 -2.93 -19.57 11.02
N ALA A 82 -3.21 -19.73 12.31
CA ALA A 82 -4.53 -19.41 12.86
C ALA A 82 -4.94 -17.98 12.55
N TYR A 83 -4.01 -17.02 12.68
CA TYR A 83 -4.29 -15.63 12.32
C TYR A 83 -4.65 -15.46 10.84
N VAL A 84 -3.88 -16.06 9.93
CA VAL A 84 -4.13 -15.94 8.48
C VAL A 84 -5.45 -16.62 8.10
N GLU A 85 -5.72 -17.81 8.62
CA GLU A 85 -6.96 -18.54 8.37
C GLU A 85 -8.18 -17.76 8.85
N ASN A 86 -8.13 -17.19 10.07
CA ASN A 86 -9.21 -16.36 10.60
C ASN A 86 -9.38 -15.03 9.83
N ALA A 87 -8.28 -14.37 9.46
CA ALA A 87 -8.34 -13.13 8.69
C ALA A 87 -8.91 -13.36 7.28
N VAL A 88 -8.56 -14.50 6.67
CA VAL A 88 -9.08 -14.92 5.35
C VAL A 88 -10.55 -15.31 5.46
N ALA A 89 -10.95 -16.06 6.49
CA ALA A 89 -12.35 -16.38 6.75
C ALA A 89 -13.21 -15.13 7.01
N MET A 90 -12.70 -14.15 7.74
CA MET A 90 -13.38 -12.86 7.96
C MET A 90 -13.62 -12.10 6.64
N SER A 91 -12.75 -12.27 5.65
CA SER A 91 -12.93 -11.66 4.32
C SER A 91 -13.85 -12.46 3.38
N ASP A 92 -14.36 -13.62 3.82
CA ASP A 92 -15.19 -14.52 2.99
C ASP A 92 -16.69 -14.28 3.10
N GLU A 93 -17.13 -13.11 3.57
CA GLU A 93 -18.57 -12.79 3.73
C GLU A 93 -19.38 -12.95 2.42
N HIS A 94 -18.72 -13.07 1.26
CA HIS A 94 -19.34 -13.29 -0.05
C HIS A 94 -19.13 -14.70 -0.64
N GLY A 95 -18.55 -15.65 0.08
CA GLY A 95 -18.34 -17.03 -0.41
C GLY A 95 -17.32 -17.13 -1.55
N ASN A 96 -16.22 -16.37 -1.46
CA ASN A 96 -15.13 -16.28 -2.44
C ASN A 96 -14.13 -17.45 -2.34
N GLY A 97 -14.41 -18.48 -1.53
CA GLY A 97 -13.59 -19.68 -1.42
C GLY A 97 -12.44 -19.55 -0.42
N ALA A 98 -12.57 -18.71 0.60
CA ALA A 98 -11.57 -18.55 1.66
C ALA A 98 -11.32 -19.86 2.44
N LEU A 99 -12.32 -20.75 2.48
CA LEU A 99 -12.22 -22.09 3.08
C LEU A 99 -11.95 -23.21 2.06
N SER A 100 -11.57 -22.87 0.83
CA SER A 100 -11.25 -23.88 -0.20
C SER A 100 -9.91 -24.56 0.07
N THR A 101 -9.75 -25.80 -0.41
CA THR A 101 -8.47 -26.53 -0.38
C THR A 101 -7.35 -25.76 -1.10
N ALA A 102 -7.69 -25.00 -2.15
CA ALA A 102 -6.74 -24.16 -2.86
C ALA A 102 -6.21 -23.01 -1.96
N THR A 103 -7.10 -22.38 -1.19
CA THR A 103 -6.71 -21.34 -0.22
C THR A 103 -5.82 -21.92 0.88
N THR A 104 -6.16 -23.09 1.43
CA THR A 104 -5.30 -23.77 2.42
C THR A 104 -3.90 -24.02 1.85
N LYS A 105 -3.78 -24.58 0.63
CA LYS A 105 -2.47 -24.80 -0.02
C LYS A 105 -1.68 -23.50 -0.23
N ARG A 106 -2.35 -22.39 -0.55
CA ARG A 106 -1.71 -21.07 -0.68
C ARG A 106 -1.22 -20.54 0.67
N ILE A 107 -2.00 -20.71 1.74
CA ILE A 107 -1.58 -20.37 3.10
C ILE A 107 -0.37 -21.22 3.52
N ASP A 108 -0.41 -22.53 3.28
CA ASP A 108 0.70 -23.44 3.55
C ASP A 108 1.97 -22.99 2.83
N THR A 109 1.85 -22.72 1.52
CA THR A 109 2.96 -22.26 0.69
C THR A 109 3.51 -20.93 1.19
N PHE A 110 2.63 -19.98 1.53
CA PHE A 110 3.04 -18.68 2.06
C PHE A 110 3.82 -18.79 3.37
N LEU A 111 3.31 -19.58 4.32
CA LEU A 111 3.93 -19.75 5.64
C LEU A 111 5.24 -20.58 5.60
N THR A 112 5.42 -21.42 4.58
CA THR A 112 6.63 -22.25 4.41
C THR A 112 7.66 -21.59 3.51
N LYS A 113 7.27 -21.17 2.30
CA LYS A 113 8.17 -20.56 1.30
C LYS A 113 8.46 -19.09 1.56
N GLY A 114 7.60 -18.39 2.29
CA GLY A 114 7.85 -17.01 2.68
C GLY A 114 9.13 -16.84 3.51
N PRO A 115 9.33 -17.57 4.62
CA PRO A 115 10.59 -17.55 5.37
C PRO A 115 11.80 -17.96 4.53
N GLU A 116 11.67 -19.00 3.70
CA GLU A 116 12.74 -19.43 2.77
C GLU A 116 13.13 -18.30 1.81
N MET A 117 12.15 -17.58 1.26
CA MET A 117 12.39 -16.41 0.40
C MET A 117 13.13 -15.30 1.14
N ILE A 118 12.77 -15.01 2.40
CA ILE A 118 13.48 -14.00 3.20
C ILE A 118 14.94 -14.39 3.44
N GLU A 119 15.22 -15.66 3.74
CA GLU A 119 16.60 -16.15 3.91
C GLU A 119 17.37 -16.17 2.58
N PHE A 120 16.73 -16.55 1.48
CA PHE A 120 17.29 -16.47 0.14
C PHE A 120 17.74 -15.05 -0.19
N LEU A 121 16.84 -14.06 -0.03
CA LEU A 121 17.15 -12.66 -0.29
C LEU A 121 18.28 -12.17 0.61
N ARG A 122 18.26 -12.53 1.90
CA ARG A 122 19.35 -12.18 2.83
C ARG A 122 20.69 -12.78 2.40
N GLY A 123 20.70 -14.03 1.95
CA GLY A 123 21.89 -14.70 1.41
C GLY A 123 22.45 -14.02 0.15
N ARG A 124 21.63 -13.24 -0.56
CA ARG A 124 22.02 -12.41 -1.71
C ARG A 124 22.34 -10.96 -1.33
N GLY A 125 22.45 -10.64 -0.05
CA GLY A 125 22.82 -9.31 0.42
C GLY A 125 21.64 -8.37 0.70
N PHE A 126 20.39 -8.83 0.59
CA PHE A 126 19.24 -8.03 1.03
C PHE A 126 19.31 -7.77 2.53
N ARG A 127 19.20 -6.51 2.94
CA ARG A 127 19.26 -6.09 4.34
C ARG A 127 17.89 -5.71 4.87
N TRP A 128 17.53 -6.34 5.98
CA TRP A 128 16.32 -6.03 6.75
C TRP A 128 16.70 -5.21 7.98
N MET A 129 15.85 -4.28 8.38
CA MET A 129 15.98 -3.64 9.68
C MET A 129 15.62 -4.63 10.79
N LYS A 130 16.15 -4.38 12.00
CA LYS A 130 15.69 -5.10 13.20
C LYS A 130 14.19 -4.89 13.40
N ALA A 131 13.47 -5.95 13.76
CA ALA A 131 12.05 -5.85 14.09
C ALA A 131 11.83 -4.82 15.22
N ARG A 132 10.82 -3.97 15.08
CA ARG A 132 10.42 -3.03 16.12
C ARG A 132 9.30 -3.67 16.95
N PRO A 133 9.42 -3.74 18.28
CA PRO A 133 8.32 -4.20 19.11
C PRO A 133 7.16 -3.18 19.07
N GLY A 134 5.93 -3.67 19.27
CA GLY A 134 4.73 -2.83 19.38
C GLY A 134 4.11 -2.42 18.05
N PHE A 135 4.30 -3.24 17.00
CA PHE A 135 3.54 -3.13 15.75
C PHE A 135 2.60 -4.33 15.62
N PRO A 136 1.38 -4.25 16.19
CA PRO A 136 0.45 -5.37 16.22
C PRO A 136 -0.05 -5.75 14.83
N ASP A 137 -0.58 -6.95 14.71
CA ASP A 137 -1.42 -7.28 13.57
C ASP A 137 -2.67 -6.40 13.54
N HIS A 138 -3.20 -6.19 12.34
CA HIS A 138 -4.32 -5.29 12.13
C HIS A 138 -5.61 -5.76 12.79
N GLN A 139 -5.79 -7.06 13.00
CA GLN A 139 -6.97 -7.61 13.69
C GLN A 139 -6.54 -8.21 15.05
N PRO A 140 -6.31 -7.39 16.09
CA PRO A 140 -5.78 -7.84 17.39
C PRO A 140 -6.73 -8.78 18.17
N GLU A 141 -8.00 -8.82 17.79
CA GLU A 141 -9.04 -9.67 18.35
C GLU A 141 -9.00 -11.11 17.83
N LEU A 142 -8.54 -11.33 16.59
CA LEU A 142 -8.52 -12.65 15.98
C LEU A 142 -7.58 -13.63 16.70
N ASP A 143 -7.98 -14.90 16.70
CA ASP A 143 -7.12 -15.96 17.21
C ASP A 143 -5.85 -16.07 16.37
N GLY A 144 -4.72 -16.17 17.09
CA GLY A 144 -3.40 -16.12 16.49
C GLY A 144 -2.83 -14.72 16.30
N ALA A 145 -3.57 -13.64 16.57
CA ALA A 145 -3.04 -12.27 16.53
C ALA A 145 -1.90 -12.05 17.54
N LEU A 146 -0.97 -11.14 17.22
CA LEU A 146 0.19 -10.82 18.05
C LEU A 146 0.17 -9.34 18.43
N PRO A 147 -0.36 -8.99 19.62
CA PRO A 147 -0.39 -7.60 20.09
C PRO A 147 1.01 -6.97 20.17
N ALA A 148 2.00 -7.72 20.65
CA ALA A 148 3.38 -7.23 20.70
C ALA A 148 4.02 -7.02 19.30
N GLY A 149 3.37 -7.53 18.25
CA GLY A 149 3.89 -7.52 16.88
C GLY A 149 4.99 -8.55 16.65
N GLY A 150 5.88 -8.23 15.70
CA GLY A 150 7.09 -9.00 15.46
C GLY A 150 7.02 -9.98 14.28
N ARG A 151 6.08 -9.80 13.37
CA ARG A 151 6.03 -10.55 12.10
C ARG A 151 6.06 -9.64 10.87
N THR A 152 6.36 -8.36 11.05
CA THR A 152 6.56 -7.40 9.97
C THR A 152 8.03 -7.07 9.85
N LEU A 153 8.55 -7.17 8.63
CA LEU A 153 9.92 -6.82 8.27
C LEU A 153 9.94 -5.50 7.50
N ASP A 154 10.90 -4.64 7.82
CA ASP A 154 11.18 -3.42 7.05
C ASP A 154 12.51 -3.55 6.29
N PRO A 155 12.56 -3.12 5.01
CA PRO A 155 13.81 -3.06 4.26
C PRO A 155 14.74 -2.01 4.87
N ALA A 156 16.02 -2.34 5.07
CA ALA A 156 17.00 -1.37 5.55
C ALA A 156 17.16 -0.19 4.58
N ILE A 157 17.78 0.91 5.03
CA ILE A 157 18.12 2.00 4.12
C ILE A 157 19.11 1.50 3.07
N PHE A 158 18.90 1.92 1.83
CA PHE A 158 19.70 1.55 0.68
C PHE A 158 20.17 2.79 -0.08
N ASP A 159 21.40 2.78 -0.59
CA ASP A 159 21.91 3.86 -1.42
C ASP A 159 21.63 3.54 -2.88
N ILE A 160 20.71 4.26 -3.50
CA ILE A 160 20.34 4.06 -4.90
C ILE A 160 21.53 4.36 -5.82
N GLU A 161 22.45 5.22 -5.39
CA GLU A 161 23.66 5.53 -6.15
C GLU A 161 24.54 4.29 -6.36
N SER A 162 24.49 3.32 -5.45
CA SER A 162 25.23 2.06 -5.57
C SER A 162 24.77 1.18 -6.75
N LEU A 163 23.65 1.51 -7.38
CA LEU A 163 23.12 0.82 -8.56
C LEU A 163 23.74 1.32 -9.88
N GLY A 164 24.47 2.43 -9.88
CA GLY A 164 24.97 3.05 -11.11
C GLY A 164 23.82 3.40 -12.06
N SER A 165 23.95 3.06 -13.35
CA SER A 165 22.92 3.34 -14.37
C SER A 165 21.57 2.71 -14.07
N LEU A 166 21.52 1.57 -13.36
CA LEU A 166 20.25 0.95 -12.96
C LEU A 166 19.45 1.81 -11.97
N GLY A 167 20.11 2.76 -11.29
CA GLY A 167 19.44 3.74 -10.44
C GLY A 167 18.50 4.69 -11.19
N GLU A 168 18.63 4.80 -12.52
CA GLU A 168 17.74 5.59 -13.38
C GLU A 168 16.35 4.97 -13.51
N TYR A 169 16.24 3.64 -13.37
CA TYR A 169 14.96 2.94 -13.34
C TYR A 169 14.16 3.20 -12.06
N LEU A 170 14.75 3.81 -11.02
CA LEU A 170 14.02 4.25 -9.84
C LEU A 170 13.73 5.74 -9.96
N SER A 171 12.45 6.07 -10.19
CA SER A 171 12.00 7.46 -10.37
C SER A 171 12.50 8.37 -9.24
N ARG A 172 12.95 9.57 -9.60
CA ARG A 172 13.30 10.64 -8.65
C ARG A 172 12.06 11.38 -8.14
N GLU A 173 10.93 11.22 -8.80
CA GLU A 173 9.68 11.85 -8.41
C GLU A 173 9.19 11.27 -7.08
N GLY A 174 8.71 12.15 -6.20
CA GLY A 174 8.25 11.75 -4.86
C GLY A 174 9.37 11.44 -3.86
N GLU A 175 10.62 11.84 -4.13
CA GLU A 175 11.69 11.81 -3.11
C GLU A 175 11.34 12.74 -1.94
N VAL A 176 10.73 12.14 -0.91
CA VAL A 176 10.48 12.79 0.37
C VAL A 176 11.75 12.77 1.23
N PRO A 177 11.88 13.69 2.22
CA PRO A 177 12.91 13.58 3.24
C PRO A 177 12.90 12.17 3.86
N LEU A 178 14.09 11.62 4.14
CA LEU A 178 14.26 10.22 4.55
C LEU A 178 13.41 9.87 5.79
N VAL A 179 12.28 9.18 5.55
CA VAL A 179 11.47 8.55 6.59
C VAL A 179 11.94 7.11 6.73
N PHE A 180 12.41 6.74 7.91
CA PHE A 180 13.07 5.44 8.10
C PHE A 180 12.06 4.30 8.04
N ARG A 181 10.91 4.44 8.69
CA ARG A 181 9.83 3.46 8.68
C ARG A 181 8.46 4.10 8.58
N PHE A 182 7.46 3.35 8.14
CA PHE A 182 6.09 3.87 8.06
C PHE A 182 5.51 4.26 9.43
N GLU A 183 5.86 3.56 10.51
CA GLU A 183 5.36 3.89 11.85
C GLU A 183 5.86 5.23 12.37
N ASP A 184 6.93 5.77 11.80
CA ASP A 184 7.44 7.08 12.15
C ASP A 184 6.44 8.19 11.77
N PHE A 185 5.54 7.95 10.81
CA PHE A 185 4.43 8.85 10.51
C PHE A 185 3.47 9.03 11.68
N ARG A 186 3.35 8.05 12.60
CA ARG A 186 2.55 8.21 13.83
C ARG A 186 3.01 9.41 14.66
N ILE A 187 4.32 9.67 14.67
CA ILE A 187 4.96 10.77 15.40
C ILE A 187 5.04 12.02 14.52
N LEU A 188 5.42 11.90 13.24
CA LEU A 188 5.55 13.04 12.31
C LEU A 188 4.24 13.80 12.13
N THR A 189 3.10 13.12 12.26
CA THR A 189 1.76 13.72 12.14
C THR A 189 1.25 14.39 13.43
N ARG A 190 2.05 14.40 14.51
CA ARG A 190 1.70 15.02 15.79
C ARG A 190 2.79 15.96 16.36
N PRO A 191 3.35 16.86 15.54
CA PRO A 191 4.57 17.61 15.89
C PRO A 191 4.44 18.52 17.11
N PHE A 192 3.21 18.89 17.49
CA PHE A 192 2.93 19.78 18.62
C PHE A 192 2.04 19.13 19.68
N ALA A 193 1.87 17.80 19.63
CA ALA A 193 1.06 17.09 20.62
C ALA A 193 1.76 16.97 21.97
N SER A 194 3.10 16.91 22.00
CA SER A 194 3.91 16.87 23.21
C SER A 194 5.35 17.34 22.96
N LEU A 195 6.06 17.76 24.00
CA LEU A 195 7.50 18.05 23.93
C LEU A 195 8.31 16.82 23.52
N GLN A 196 7.88 15.62 23.96
CA GLN A 196 8.53 14.37 23.60
C GLN A 196 8.44 14.09 22.09
N ASP A 197 7.27 14.34 21.48
CA ASP A 197 7.10 14.20 20.03
C ASP A 197 7.94 15.20 19.26
N PHE A 198 7.95 16.46 19.70
CA PHE A 198 8.78 17.51 19.10
C PHE A 198 10.27 17.12 19.10
N LEU A 199 10.80 16.68 20.24
CA LEU A 199 12.19 16.23 20.37
C LEU A 199 12.48 14.97 19.52
N LYS A 200 11.55 14.02 19.44
CA LYS A 200 11.69 12.82 18.58
C LYS A 200 11.78 13.20 17.10
N ILE A 201 10.92 14.11 16.63
CA ILE A 201 10.98 14.60 15.25
C ILE A 201 12.29 15.31 14.98
N GLY A 202 12.75 16.18 15.89
CA GLY A 202 14.06 16.83 15.79
C GLY A 202 15.21 15.81 15.65
N ARG A 203 15.21 14.77 16.50
CA ARG A 203 16.18 13.67 16.43
C ARG A 203 16.11 12.90 15.09
N MET A 204 14.90 12.67 14.57
CA MET A 204 14.73 12.01 13.27
C MET A 204 15.24 12.86 12.12
N ARG A 205 14.99 14.17 12.13
CA ARG A 205 15.53 15.12 11.14
C ARG A 205 17.05 15.18 11.20
N LEU A 206 17.63 15.25 12.40
CA LEU A 206 19.07 15.20 12.58
C LEU A 206 19.64 13.88 12.05
N ARG A 207 19.01 12.74 12.35
CA ARG A 207 19.44 11.44 11.82
C ARG A 207 19.35 11.37 10.30
N SER A 208 18.29 11.93 9.71
CA SER A 208 18.15 12.04 8.25
C SER A 208 19.27 12.88 7.66
N LEU A 209 19.61 14.02 8.27
CA LEU A 209 20.72 14.87 7.84
C LEU A 209 22.07 14.16 7.98
N LEU A 210 22.33 13.48 9.09
CA LEU A 210 23.55 12.69 9.26
C LEU A 210 23.64 11.53 8.28
N SER A 211 22.51 10.99 7.82
CA SER A 211 22.48 9.91 6.83
C SER A 211 22.98 10.37 5.47
N SER A 212 22.83 11.66 5.10
CA SER A 212 23.39 12.18 3.85
C SER A 212 24.91 12.27 3.85
N LEU A 213 25.58 12.06 5.00
CA LEU A 213 27.04 11.89 5.06
C LEU A 213 27.50 10.50 4.61
N TYR A 214 26.62 9.49 4.72
CA TYR A 214 26.93 8.09 4.41
C TYR A 214 26.28 7.59 3.12
N PHE A 215 25.19 8.23 2.70
CA PHE A 215 24.41 7.84 1.53
C PHE A 215 24.27 9.02 0.57
N LYS A 216 24.59 8.79 -0.70
CA LYS A 216 24.48 9.82 -1.75
C LYS A 216 23.04 10.00 -2.22
N ARG A 217 22.31 8.89 -2.39
CA ARG A 217 20.90 8.87 -2.76
C ARG A 217 20.14 7.88 -1.88
N PRO A 218 19.92 8.20 -0.59
CA PRO A 218 19.30 7.28 0.36
C PRO A 218 17.83 7.00 -0.01
N ALA A 219 17.46 5.73 0.00
CA ALA A 219 16.10 5.25 -0.10
C ALA A 219 15.71 4.42 1.13
N SER A 220 14.45 4.51 1.52
CA SER A 220 13.82 3.72 2.57
C SER A 220 12.52 3.11 2.05
N MET A 221 11.83 2.31 2.88
CA MET A 221 10.50 1.76 2.58
C MET A 221 10.46 1.04 1.22
N GLY A 222 9.37 1.18 0.47
CA GLY A 222 9.16 0.56 -0.82
C GLY A 222 10.26 0.85 -1.85
N ARG A 223 10.78 2.09 -1.88
CA ARG A 223 11.90 2.47 -2.76
C ARG A 223 13.17 1.68 -2.44
N SER A 224 13.47 1.48 -1.15
CA SER A 224 14.59 0.63 -0.73
C SER A 224 14.37 -0.83 -1.10
N LEU A 225 13.16 -1.36 -0.89
CA LEU A 225 12.82 -2.73 -1.27
C LEU A 225 13.12 -2.99 -2.75
N VAL A 226 12.64 -2.10 -3.63
CA VAL A 226 12.88 -2.20 -5.08
C VAL A 226 14.37 -2.03 -5.40
N GLY A 227 15.05 -1.04 -4.81
CA GLY A 227 16.48 -0.80 -5.05
C GLY A 227 17.35 -1.99 -4.65
N GLN A 228 17.08 -2.62 -3.51
CA GLN A 228 17.81 -3.81 -3.06
C GLN A 228 17.53 -5.04 -3.93
N LEU A 229 16.28 -5.26 -4.35
CA LEU A 229 15.96 -6.35 -5.27
C LEU A 229 16.64 -6.16 -6.64
N LEU A 230 16.67 -4.92 -7.14
CA LEU A 230 17.36 -4.60 -8.38
C LEU A 230 18.87 -4.81 -8.27
N SER A 231 19.47 -4.50 -7.11
CA SER A 231 20.89 -4.84 -6.84
C SER A 231 21.15 -6.34 -6.97
N ILE A 232 20.27 -7.18 -6.42
CA ILE A 232 20.41 -8.64 -6.52
C ILE A 232 20.26 -9.10 -7.98
N CYS A 233 19.31 -8.53 -8.72
CA CYS A 233 19.12 -8.86 -10.14
C CYS A 233 20.35 -8.50 -10.97
N ARG A 234 20.97 -7.34 -10.71
CA ARG A 234 22.23 -6.93 -11.33
C ARG A 234 23.34 -7.92 -11.03
N ASP A 235 23.50 -8.29 -9.76
CA ASP A 235 24.59 -9.16 -9.32
C ASP A 235 24.46 -10.60 -9.86
N ASN A 236 23.24 -11.01 -10.25
CA ASN A 236 22.99 -12.25 -10.98
C ASN A 236 23.43 -12.21 -12.47
N GLY A 237 23.69 -11.03 -13.04
CA GLY A 237 24.28 -10.83 -14.37
C GLY A 237 23.46 -11.30 -15.59
N SER A 238 22.21 -11.72 -15.40
CA SER A 238 21.42 -12.46 -16.41
C SER A 238 20.02 -11.88 -16.65
N VAL A 239 19.76 -10.63 -16.22
CA VAL A 239 18.46 -9.98 -16.35
C VAL A 239 18.53 -8.79 -17.31
N ASP A 240 17.92 -8.93 -18.47
CA ASP A 240 17.69 -7.85 -19.44
C ASP A 240 16.39 -7.11 -19.08
N ILE A 241 16.43 -5.79 -18.91
CA ILE A 241 15.29 -4.98 -18.46
C ILE A 241 14.74 -4.15 -19.62
N TYR A 242 13.49 -4.40 -20.00
CA TYR A 242 12.78 -3.69 -21.06
C TYR A 242 11.68 -2.81 -20.44
N THR A 243 12.00 -1.53 -20.24
CA THR A 243 11.01 -0.51 -19.84
C THR A 243 10.26 0.04 -21.05
N GLU A 244 9.18 0.78 -20.79
CA GLU A 244 8.30 1.36 -21.82
C GLU A 244 7.80 0.29 -22.80
N THR A 245 7.54 -0.91 -22.27
CA THR A 245 7.22 -2.11 -23.05
C THR A 245 6.01 -2.79 -22.45
N GLU A 246 4.95 -2.92 -23.26
CA GLU A 246 3.65 -3.42 -22.85
C GLU A 246 3.43 -4.85 -23.33
N LEU A 247 2.78 -5.67 -22.49
CA LEU A 247 2.29 -7.00 -22.87
C LEU A 247 0.98 -6.83 -23.64
N VAL A 248 0.93 -7.32 -24.89
CA VAL A 248 -0.26 -7.20 -25.76
C VAL A 248 -0.84 -8.53 -26.22
N GLY A 249 -0.17 -9.65 -25.91
CA GLY A 249 -0.68 -10.97 -26.26
C GLY A 249 0.14 -12.11 -25.66
N LEU A 250 -0.52 -13.22 -25.41
CA LEU A 250 0.10 -14.46 -24.96
C LEU A 250 0.12 -15.44 -26.12
N TRP A 251 1.26 -16.08 -26.39
CA TRP A 251 1.28 -17.14 -27.39
C TRP A 251 1.33 -18.48 -26.71
N HIS A 252 0.55 -19.38 -27.28
CA HIS A 252 0.50 -20.74 -26.84
C HIS A 252 0.73 -21.68 -28.02
N LYS A 253 1.25 -22.85 -27.71
CA LYS A 253 1.35 -23.99 -28.60
C LYS A 253 0.89 -25.21 -27.81
N ASP A 254 -0.04 -25.98 -28.37
CA ASP A 254 -0.55 -27.21 -27.74
C ASP A 254 -1.06 -26.99 -26.30
N GLY A 255 -1.73 -25.86 -26.06
CA GLY A 255 -2.26 -25.48 -24.74
C GLY A 255 -1.24 -24.91 -23.74
N ALA A 256 0.06 -24.90 -24.07
CA ALA A 256 1.11 -24.33 -23.23
C ALA A 256 1.54 -22.94 -23.70
N VAL A 257 1.67 -21.98 -22.78
CA VAL A 257 2.23 -20.65 -23.08
C VAL A 257 3.72 -20.79 -23.37
N VAL A 258 4.15 -20.36 -24.56
CA VAL A 258 5.54 -20.47 -25.05
C VAL A 258 6.23 -19.12 -25.21
N GLY A 259 5.51 -18.02 -25.01
CA GLY A 259 6.01 -16.68 -25.20
C GLY A 259 4.91 -15.64 -25.18
N VAL A 260 5.28 -14.40 -25.49
CA VAL A 260 4.35 -13.26 -25.52
C VAL A 260 4.66 -12.31 -26.69
N SER A 261 3.63 -11.57 -27.11
CA SER A 261 3.79 -10.36 -27.91
C SER A 261 3.98 -9.15 -27.00
N LEU A 262 5.02 -8.37 -27.28
CA LEU A 262 5.32 -7.12 -26.60
C LEU A 262 5.21 -5.95 -27.58
N LYS A 263 4.81 -4.79 -27.06
CA LYS A 263 4.77 -3.52 -27.80
C LYS A 263 5.66 -2.49 -27.13
N LYS A 264 6.57 -1.87 -27.89
CA LYS A 264 7.40 -0.74 -27.45
C LYS A 264 7.22 0.42 -28.43
N GLY A 265 6.58 1.49 -27.99
CA GLY A 265 6.15 2.57 -28.88
C GLY A 265 5.22 2.04 -29.99
N LYS A 266 5.64 2.15 -31.25
CA LYS A 266 4.89 1.64 -32.42
C LYS A 266 5.29 0.24 -32.85
N GLU A 267 6.38 -0.29 -32.31
CA GLU A 267 6.91 -1.59 -32.70
C GLU A 267 6.28 -2.70 -31.87
N THR A 268 5.83 -3.77 -32.52
CA THR A 268 5.42 -5.01 -31.88
C THR A 268 6.45 -6.08 -32.20
N PHE A 269 6.86 -6.84 -31.18
CA PHE A 269 7.82 -7.92 -31.35
C PHE A 269 7.50 -9.08 -30.42
N LYS A 270 8.24 -10.15 -30.65
CA LYS A 270 7.92 -11.47 -30.19
C LYS A 270 8.99 -11.94 -29.19
N VAL A 271 8.61 -12.39 -27.99
CA VAL A 271 9.54 -13.00 -27.02
C VAL A 271 9.13 -14.43 -26.68
N ARG A 272 9.99 -15.39 -27.01
CA ARG A 272 9.84 -16.80 -26.63
C ARG A 272 10.49 -17.04 -25.27
N ALA A 273 9.76 -17.67 -24.36
CA ALA A 273 10.24 -18.08 -23.05
C ALA A 273 10.37 -19.61 -22.99
N LEU A 274 11.57 -20.13 -22.75
CA LEU A 274 11.84 -21.57 -22.80
C LEU A 274 11.30 -22.34 -21.59
N ARG A 275 11.22 -21.69 -20.42
CA ARG A 275 10.80 -22.31 -19.16
C ARG A 275 9.45 -21.79 -18.65
N GLY A 276 9.09 -20.55 -18.99
CA GLY A 276 7.79 -20.01 -18.67
C GLY A 276 7.74 -18.49 -18.57
N VAL A 277 6.52 -17.98 -18.38
CA VAL A 277 6.21 -16.57 -18.24
C VAL A 277 5.64 -16.33 -16.84
N LEU A 278 6.20 -15.36 -16.10
CA LEU A 278 5.68 -14.87 -14.83
C LEU A 278 4.96 -13.54 -15.05
N LEU A 279 3.64 -13.52 -14.85
CA LEU A 279 2.85 -12.29 -14.87
C LEU A 279 2.76 -11.72 -13.45
N ALA A 280 3.39 -10.57 -13.23
CA ALA A 280 3.49 -9.85 -11.96
C ALA A 280 3.10 -8.38 -12.12
N THR A 281 1.98 -8.15 -12.82
CA THR A 281 1.59 -6.85 -13.41
C THR A 281 0.80 -5.92 -12.48
N GLY A 282 0.46 -6.34 -11.25
CA GLY A 282 -0.25 -5.51 -10.27
C GLY A 282 -1.72 -5.90 -10.08
N ASP A 283 -2.54 -4.93 -9.63
CA ASP A 283 -3.95 -5.11 -9.25
C ASP A 283 -4.94 -4.43 -10.23
N LEU A 284 -6.24 -4.72 -10.08
CA LEU A 284 -7.30 -4.19 -10.94
C LEU A 284 -7.80 -2.79 -10.52
N ASP A 285 -7.07 -2.02 -9.72
CA ASP A 285 -7.58 -0.74 -9.20
C ASP A 285 -7.77 0.32 -10.30
N GLU A 286 -6.88 0.35 -11.32
CA GLU A 286 -6.97 1.24 -12.49
C GLU A 286 -8.27 0.99 -13.28
N CYS A 287 -8.69 -0.28 -13.40
CA CYS A 287 -9.91 -0.71 -14.11
C CYS A 287 -11.19 -0.22 -13.44
N ARG A 288 -11.15 -0.04 -12.11
CA ARG A 288 -12.32 0.25 -11.27
C ARG A 288 -12.53 1.75 -11.03
N GLY A 289 -11.77 2.61 -11.71
CA GLY A 289 -11.78 4.04 -11.46
C GLY A 289 -11.30 4.41 -10.04
N VAL A 290 -10.53 3.53 -9.39
CA VAL A 290 -9.85 3.80 -8.11
C VAL A 290 -8.48 4.45 -8.41
N SER A 291 -8.48 5.39 -9.37
CA SER A 291 -7.29 6.07 -9.91
C SER A 291 -6.78 7.22 -9.04
N ASP A 292 -7.36 7.43 -7.86
CA ASP A 292 -7.02 8.53 -6.94
C ASP A 292 -5.65 8.38 -6.23
N ILE A 293 -4.93 7.28 -6.42
CA ILE A 293 -3.61 7.05 -5.80
C ILE A 293 -2.47 7.66 -6.63
N GLU A 294 -2.64 7.83 -7.94
CA GLU A 294 -1.58 8.40 -8.80
C GLU A 294 -1.37 9.91 -8.59
N SER A 295 -2.31 10.63 -7.98
CA SER A 295 -2.18 12.07 -7.72
C SER A 295 -1.23 12.44 -6.57
N LEU A 296 -0.62 11.45 -5.90
CA LEU A 296 0.24 11.62 -4.72
C LEU A 296 1.69 11.98 -5.05
N VAL A 297 2.13 11.64 -6.26
CA VAL A 297 3.42 12.07 -6.81
C VAL A 297 3.06 13.08 -7.89
N GLY A 298 3.51 14.32 -7.77
CA GLY A 298 3.08 15.40 -8.63
C GLY A 298 3.31 15.08 -10.11
N SER A 299 2.31 14.54 -10.78
CA SER A 299 2.20 14.62 -12.23
C SER A 299 1.95 16.09 -12.55
N ASN A 300 2.81 16.63 -13.40
CA ASN A 300 2.63 17.94 -14.01
C ASN A 300 1.41 17.86 -14.94
N GLU A 301 0.65 18.94 -15.01
CA GLU A 301 -0.59 19.11 -15.77
C GLU A 301 -0.41 19.10 -17.31
N ASP A 302 0.67 18.53 -17.85
CA ASP A 302 0.97 18.60 -19.29
C ASP A 302 1.16 17.26 -20.00
N ASP A 303 0.97 16.11 -19.34
CA ASP A 303 0.97 14.83 -20.05
C ASP A 303 -0.42 14.55 -20.65
N THR A 304 -0.65 15.13 -21.83
CA THR A 304 -1.81 14.95 -22.69
C THR A 304 -1.87 13.56 -23.34
N THR A 305 -1.60 12.51 -22.57
CA THR A 305 -2.00 11.13 -22.90
C THR A 305 -3.16 10.72 -22.01
N ASN A 306 -4.32 11.33 -22.29
CA ASN A 306 -5.64 10.86 -21.85
C ASN A 306 -5.95 9.50 -22.51
N ASP A 307 -5.21 8.46 -22.14
CA ASP A 307 -5.67 7.09 -22.35
C ASP A 307 -5.59 6.37 -21.00
N PRO A 308 -6.66 6.40 -20.18
CA PRO A 308 -6.84 5.46 -19.10
C PRO A 308 -7.13 4.08 -19.71
N GLN A 309 -6.18 3.55 -20.48
CA GLN A 309 -6.23 2.21 -21.00
C GLN A 309 -5.91 1.28 -19.84
N ASP A 310 -6.97 0.64 -19.37
CA ASP A 310 -7.02 -0.40 -18.36
C ASP A 310 -6.00 -1.53 -18.65
N SER A 311 -4.76 -1.32 -18.22
CA SER A 311 -3.64 -2.19 -18.58
C SER A 311 -3.59 -3.49 -17.79
N ILE A 312 -4.09 -3.50 -16.56
CA ILE A 312 -4.09 -4.70 -15.73
C ILE A 312 -5.35 -5.54 -16.00
N GLY A 313 -6.48 -4.89 -16.27
CA GLY A 313 -7.67 -5.55 -16.82
C GLY A 313 -7.37 -6.20 -18.16
N HIS A 314 -6.55 -5.57 -19.01
CA HIS A 314 -6.05 -6.18 -20.24
C HIS A 314 -5.30 -7.50 -19.99
N VAL A 315 -4.36 -7.55 -19.03
CA VAL A 315 -3.62 -8.78 -18.70
C VAL A 315 -4.53 -9.88 -18.17
N VAL A 316 -5.51 -9.53 -17.32
CA VAL A 316 -6.51 -10.50 -16.84
C VAL A 316 -7.36 -11.02 -17.99
N ALA A 317 -7.80 -10.16 -18.90
CA ALA A 317 -8.55 -10.57 -20.10
C ALA A 317 -7.73 -11.49 -21.01
N LEU A 318 -6.42 -11.22 -21.18
CA LEU A 318 -5.50 -12.11 -21.90
C LEU A 318 -5.40 -13.49 -21.23
N CYS A 319 -5.39 -13.55 -19.90
CA CYS A 319 -5.37 -14.83 -19.19
C CYS A 319 -6.71 -15.58 -19.36
N GLN A 320 -7.83 -14.87 -19.23
CA GLN A 320 -9.18 -15.45 -19.35
C GLN A 320 -9.46 -15.97 -20.77
N SER A 321 -8.93 -15.32 -21.81
CA SER A 321 -9.05 -15.82 -23.19
C SER A 321 -8.34 -17.16 -23.41
N MET A 322 -7.40 -17.52 -22.53
CA MET A 322 -6.75 -18.84 -22.49
C MET A 322 -7.41 -19.82 -21.49
N GLY A 323 -8.56 -19.46 -20.91
CA GLY A 323 -9.29 -20.30 -19.96
C GLY A 323 -8.83 -20.18 -18.51
N ALA A 324 -8.04 -19.16 -18.15
CA ALA A 324 -7.69 -18.93 -16.75
C ALA A 324 -8.91 -18.45 -15.94
N GLU A 325 -9.16 -19.08 -14.80
CA GLU A 325 -10.16 -18.62 -13.84
C GLU A 325 -9.68 -17.39 -13.08
N ALA A 326 -10.60 -16.48 -12.75
CA ALA A 326 -10.35 -15.36 -11.86
C ALA A 326 -11.18 -15.52 -10.57
N CYS A 327 -10.57 -15.24 -9.42
CA CYS A 327 -11.23 -15.28 -8.12
C CYS A 327 -10.96 -13.99 -7.34
N VAL A 328 -11.77 -13.71 -6.31
CA VAL A 328 -11.58 -12.56 -5.41
C VAL A 328 -11.57 -11.21 -6.17
N THR A 329 -12.32 -11.12 -7.27
CA THR A 329 -12.35 -9.95 -8.17
C THR A 329 -13.25 -8.82 -7.66
N ARG A 330 -13.83 -8.91 -6.47
CA ARG A 330 -14.64 -7.82 -5.88
C ARG A 330 -13.97 -7.16 -4.68
N GLU A 331 -12.98 -7.82 -4.09
CA GLU A 331 -12.24 -7.26 -2.97
C GLU A 331 -11.38 -6.09 -3.44
N VAL A 332 -11.29 -5.06 -2.60
CA VAL A 332 -10.42 -3.90 -2.80
C VAL A 332 -9.78 -3.53 -1.47
N ARG A 333 -8.46 -3.33 -1.51
CA ARG A 333 -7.70 -2.82 -0.38
C ARG A 333 -7.50 -1.31 -0.52
N GLY A 334 -8.41 -0.54 0.04
CA GLY A 334 -8.33 0.92 0.03
C GLY A 334 -7.58 1.52 1.22
N THR A 335 -7.32 2.82 1.13
CA THR A 335 -6.96 3.67 2.27
C THR A 335 -7.92 4.86 2.29
N PRO A 336 -8.25 5.42 3.46
CA PRO A 336 -8.98 6.69 3.53
C PRO A 336 -8.18 7.79 2.84
N THR A 337 -8.87 8.63 2.07
CA THR A 337 -8.28 9.77 1.37
C THR A 337 -9.03 11.05 1.72
N MET A 338 -8.37 12.18 1.49
CA MET A 338 -8.95 13.52 1.61
C MET A 338 -8.40 14.45 0.52
N LYS A 339 -9.02 15.59 0.30
CA LYS A 339 -8.44 16.65 -0.53
C LYS A 339 -7.36 17.38 0.26
N GLY A 340 -6.16 17.46 -0.30
CA GLY A 340 -5.01 18.14 0.31
C GLY A 340 -5.24 19.63 0.38
N LEU A 341 -5.08 20.23 1.56
CA LEU A 341 -5.45 21.63 1.79
C LEU A 341 -4.62 22.64 0.98
N ARG A 342 -3.40 22.26 0.55
CA ARG A 342 -2.53 23.13 -0.26
C ARG A 342 -2.72 22.93 -1.76
N THR A 343 -2.94 21.69 -2.17
CA THR A 343 -2.86 21.29 -3.58
C THR A 343 -4.23 21.08 -4.20
N GLY A 344 -5.28 20.89 -3.40
CA GLY A 344 -6.60 20.42 -3.86
C GLY A 344 -6.59 18.98 -4.39
N ARG A 345 -5.41 18.35 -4.50
CA ARG A 345 -5.25 16.97 -4.99
C ARG A 345 -5.61 15.97 -3.91
N THR A 346 -6.03 14.77 -4.31
CA THR A 346 -6.32 13.68 -3.38
C THR A 346 -5.02 13.27 -2.66
N THR A 347 -5.09 13.10 -1.34
CA THR A 347 -4.00 12.63 -0.49
C THR A 347 -4.49 11.61 0.54
N HIS A 348 -3.59 10.77 1.06
CA HIS A 348 -3.93 9.81 2.11
C HIS A 348 -4.35 10.53 3.40
N ALA A 349 -5.34 9.96 4.08
CA ALA A 349 -5.89 10.46 5.34
C ALA A 349 -5.80 9.43 6.48
N ILE A 350 -4.88 8.45 6.37
CA ILE A 350 -4.75 7.33 7.31
C ILE A 350 -4.53 7.83 8.75
N PHE A 351 -3.63 8.78 8.92
CA PHE A 351 -3.32 9.32 10.24
C PHE A 351 -4.26 10.45 10.64
N GLU A 352 -4.79 11.18 9.67
CA GLU A 352 -5.65 12.33 9.87
C GLU A 352 -6.97 11.95 10.54
N ILE A 353 -7.63 10.91 10.02
CA ILE A 353 -8.92 10.48 10.58
C ILE A 353 -8.76 9.89 11.99
N SER A 354 -7.59 9.33 12.32
CA SER A 354 -7.38 8.57 13.56
C SER A 354 -6.98 9.43 14.77
N LYS A 355 -6.60 10.71 14.61
CA LYS A 355 -6.16 11.52 15.76
C LYS A 355 -7.32 11.99 16.66
N PRO A 356 -7.05 12.26 17.95
CA PRO A 356 -8.01 12.90 18.85
C PRO A 356 -8.53 14.23 18.30
N PHE A 357 -9.68 14.69 18.83
CA PHE A 357 -10.38 15.92 18.43
C PHE A 357 -10.93 15.90 16.99
N SER A 358 -11.16 14.71 16.45
CA SER A 358 -11.86 14.53 15.18
C SER A 358 -12.80 13.34 15.20
N ILE A 359 -13.82 13.38 14.34
CA ILE A 359 -14.70 12.25 14.00
C ILE A 359 -14.97 12.27 12.50
N VAL A 360 -15.35 11.11 11.95
CA VAL A 360 -15.80 11.00 10.56
C VAL A 360 -17.31 10.79 10.54
N VAL A 361 -18.01 11.63 9.79
CA VAL A 361 -19.47 11.52 9.61
C VAL A 361 -19.84 11.32 8.15
N ASP A 362 -20.93 10.62 7.91
CA ASP A 362 -21.52 10.50 6.59
C ASP A 362 -22.29 11.78 6.18
N TYR A 363 -22.88 11.75 5.00
CA TYR A 363 -23.70 12.84 4.46
C TYR A 363 -24.98 13.14 5.29
N GLN A 364 -25.33 12.31 6.28
CA GLN A 364 -26.43 12.56 7.22
C GLN A 364 -25.94 13.09 8.57
N GLY A 365 -24.62 13.27 8.74
CA GLY A 365 -24.03 13.70 10.00
C GLY A 365 -23.91 12.58 11.02
N ASN A 366 -23.94 11.30 10.62
CA ASN A 366 -23.79 10.16 11.51
C ASN A 366 -22.38 9.57 11.42
N ARG A 367 -21.82 9.19 12.57
CA ARG A 367 -20.66 8.28 12.60
C ARG A 367 -21.09 6.89 12.13
N PHE A 368 -20.16 6.16 11.51
CA PHE A 368 -20.45 4.84 10.95
C PHE A 368 -19.29 3.83 11.07
N PHE A 369 -18.18 4.21 11.71
CA PHE A 369 -17.06 3.33 12.03
C PHE A 369 -16.14 3.97 13.09
N ALA A 370 -15.24 3.20 13.69
CA ALA A 370 -14.16 3.72 14.54
C ALA A 370 -13.03 4.28 13.68
N GLU A 371 -12.74 5.56 13.83
CA GLU A 371 -11.79 6.27 12.97
C GLU A 371 -10.31 5.85 13.18
N SER A 372 -10.01 5.16 14.28
CA SER A 372 -8.66 4.65 14.60
C SER A 372 -8.40 3.19 14.18
N LYS A 373 -9.40 2.49 13.64
CA LYS A 373 -9.25 1.10 13.18
C LYS A 373 -8.30 0.98 11.99
N PRO A 374 -7.86 -0.24 11.59
CA PRO A 374 -6.99 -0.42 10.43
C PRO A 374 -7.50 0.28 9.18
N HIS A 375 -6.61 0.97 8.47
CA HIS A 375 -6.96 1.79 7.30
C HIS A 375 -7.76 1.03 6.23
N GLY A 376 -7.43 -0.25 6.00
CA GLY A 376 -8.17 -1.08 5.06
C GLY A 376 -9.63 -1.26 5.46
N ASP A 377 -9.89 -1.40 6.76
CA ASP A 377 -11.24 -1.57 7.29
C ASP A 377 -11.99 -0.24 7.29
N ALA A 378 -11.29 0.87 7.53
CA ALA A 378 -11.86 2.21 7.43
C ALA A 378 -12.33 2.45 5.99
N ALA A 379 -11.49 2.15 5.00
CA ALA A 379 -11.84 2.22 3.60
C ALA A 379 -13.02 1.30 3.23
N ARG A 380 -13.05 0.06 3.74
CA ARG A 380 -14.21 -0.84 3.54
C ARG A 380 -15.50 -0.26 4.11
N SER A 381 -15.48 0.32 5.31
CA SER A 381 -16.66 0.97 5.89
C SER A 381 -17.11 2.20 5.11
N MET A 382 -16.17 3.02 4.61
CA MET A 382 -16.48 4.17 3.76
C MET A 382 -17.12 3.73 2.44
N ARG A 383 -16.61 2.66 1.83
CA ARG A 383 -17.18 2.09 0.61
C ARG A 383 -18.56 1.46 0.84
N ALA A 384 -18.71 0.64 1.87
CA ALA A 384 -20.01 0.04 2.22
C ALA A 384 -21.08 1.13 2.47
N ARG A 385 -20.68 2.25 3.11
CA ARG A 385 -21.56 3.41 3.30
C ARG A 385 -21.93 4.10 1.98
N ALA A 386 -21.03 4.13 1.00
CA ALA A 386 -21.25 4.69 -0.32
C ALA A 386 -22.17 3.82 -1.19
N ASP A 387 -21.90 2.51 -1.25
CA ASP A 387 -22.60 1.55 -2.10
C ASP A 387 -24.08 1.41 -1.71
N ALA A 388 -24.40 1.55 -0.42
CA ALA A 388 -25.76 1.51 0.09
C ALA A 388 -26.72 2.55 -0.52
N ARG A 389 -26.23 3.50 -1.34
CA ARG A 389 -27.04 4.59 -1.90
C ARG A 389 -26.97 4.82 -3.40
N LEU A 390 -26.22 4.05 -4.19
CA LEU A 390 -25.90 4.44 -5.58
C LEU A 390 -25.37 5.90 -5.67
N ALA A 391 -24.78 6.41 -4.59
CA ALA A 391 -24.42 7.81 -4.47
C ALA A 391 -23.20 8.10 -5.35
N GLN A 392 -23.40 8.92 -6.39
CA GLN A 392 -22.33 9.37 -7.28
C GLN A 392 -21.24 10.21 -6.57
N ASP A 393 -21.48 10.64 -5.33
CA ASP A 393 -20.54 11.40 -4.52
C ASP A 393 -20.46 10.82 -3.10
N ALA A 394 -19.69 9.75 -2.96
CA ALA A 394 -19.33 9.09 -1.70
C ALA A 394 -18.47 9.99 -0.79
N ARG A 395 -19.01 11.12 -0.31
CA ARG A 395 -18.28 12.07 0.52
C ARG A 395 -18.63 11.85 1.99
N ALA A 396 -17.65 11.39 2.76
CA ALA A 396 -17.66 11.51 4.22
C ALA A 396 -16.93 12.79 4.62
N TRP A 397 -17.28 13.36 5.77
CA TRP A 397 -16.64 14.55 6.31
C TRP A 397 -15.78 14.20 7.52
N LEU A 398 -14.52 14.64 7.51
CA LEU A 398 -13.68 14.69 8.70
C LEU A 398 -14.01 15.97 9.46
N VAL A 399 -14.75 15.86 10.57
CA VAL A 399 -15.12 16.97 11.45
C VAL A 399 -14.09 17.05 12.58
N LEU A 400 -13.51 18.23 12.79
CA LEU A 400 -12.46 18.46 13.79
C LEU A 400 -12.56 19.87 14.39
N ASP A 401 -11.93 20.08 15.54
CA ASP A 401 -11.87 21.37 16.22
C ASP A 401 -10.46 22.02 16.16
N GLN A 402 -10.34 23.21 16.77
CA GLN A 402 -9.06 23.92 16.83
C GLN A 402 -7.98 23.20 17.67
N ASN A 403 -8.35 22.31 18.60
CA ASN A 403 -7.41 21.50 19.36
C ASN A 403 -6.70 20.48 18.46
N TYR A 404 -7.40 19.92 17.48
CA TYR A 404 -6.79 19.09 16.43
C TYR A 404 -5.68 19.87 15.73
N ARG A 405 -6.03 21.02 15.13
CA ARG A 405 -5.11 21.85 14.31
C ARG A 405 -3.92 22.37 15.11
N LYS A 406 -4.08 22.61 16.41
CA LYS A 406 -2.98 23.01 17.31
C LYS A 406 -1.92 21.91 17.49
N ARG A 407 -2.29 20.63 17.39
CA ARG A 407 -1.46 19.48 17.80
C ARG A 407 -0.98 18.62 16.63
N TYR A 408 -1.82 18.46 15.63
CA TYR A 408 -1.66 17.46 14.57
C TYR A 408 -1.54 18.09 13.19
N THR A 409 -0.98 17.32 12.25
CA THR A 409 -1.03 17.68 10.84
C THR A 409 -2.38 17.31 10.21
N LEU A 410 -2.76 18.02 9.16
CA LEU A 410 -3.96 17.75 8.37
C LEU A 410 -3.60 17.81 6.88
N GLY A 411 -3.50 16.65 6.23
CA GLY A 411 -3.09 16.55 4.82
C GLY A 411 -1.72 17.18 4.58
N GLY A 412 -0.76 16.91 5.48
CA GLY A 412 0.60 17.49 5.44
C GLY A 412 0.71 18.95 5.89
N THR A 413 -0.39 19.63 6.21
CA THR A 413 -0.35 21.00 6.75
C THR A 413 -0.27 21.01 8.28
N HIS A 414 0.33 22.05 8.85
CA HIS A 414 0.40 22.26 10.30
C HIS A 414 -0.25 23.59 10.71
N ARG A 415 -0.22 23.90 12.00
CA ARG A 415 -0.92 25.05 12.61
C ARG A 415 -0.56 26.44 12.07
N TRP A 416 0.58 26.59 11.39
CA TRP A 416 1.04 27.86 10.81
C TRP A 416 1.01 27.85 9.28
N THR A 417 0.58 26.73 8.68
CA THR A 417 0.39 26.68 7.23
C THR A 417 -0.81 27.54 6.86
N ASP A 418 -0.64 28.41 5.87
CA ASP A 418 -1.74 29.18 5.28
C ASP A 418 -2.75 28.22 4.62
N ILE A 419 -4.02 28.37 5.02
CA ILE A 419 -5.16 27.58 4.57
C ILE A 419 -6.22 28.44 3.87
N THR A 420 -5.93 29.71 3.59
CA THR A 420 -6.88 30.67 2.99
C THR A 420 -7.44 30.13 1.68
N LYS A 421 -6.57 29.57 0.83
CA LYS A 421 -6.97 28.92 -0.43
C LYS A 421 -7.95 27.77 -0.21
N ALA A 422 -7.68 26.90 0.77
CA ALA A 422 -8.55 25.77 1.09
C ALA A 422 -9.94 26.21 1.54
N LEU A 423 -10.01 27.31 2.30
CA LEU A 423 -11.26 27.91 2.77
C LEU A 423 -12.03 28.55 1.60
N SER A 424 -11.36 29.31 0.74
CA SER A 424 -12.00 29.96 -0.41
C SER A 424 -12.51 28.98 -1.46
N GLU A 425 -11.81 27.85 -1.65
CA GLU A 425 -12.17 26.80 -2.61
C GLU A 425 -13.18 25.78 -2.03
N GLY A 426 -13.58 25.93 -0.76
CA GLY A 426 -14.51 25.01 -0.11
C GLY A 426 -13.94 23.61 0.17
N ILE A 427 -12.61 23.43 0.04
CA ILE A 427 -11.91 22.20 0.44
C ILE A 427 -11.97 22.02 1.96
N LEU A 428 -11.88 23.13 2.69
CA LEU A 428 -12.05 23.19 4.14
C LEU A 428 -13.22 24.10 4.47
N LEU A 429 -14.12 23.63 5.33
CA LEU A 429 -15.24 24.42 5.83
C LEU A 429 -15.01 24.80 7.29
N GLU A 430 -15.34 26.03 7.64
CA GLU A 430 -15.22 26.56 9.01
C GLU A 430 -16.49 27.31 9.39
N ALA A 431 -16.93 27.19 10.65
CA ALA A 431 -18.01 27.97 11.24
C ALA A 431 -17.83 28.08 12.76
N GLU A 432 -18.43 29.12 13.37
CA GLU A 432 -18.37 29.35 14.82
C GLU A 432 -19.29 28.41 15.63
N THR A 433 -20.31 27.83 14.98
CA THR A 433 -21.26 26.91 15.62
C THR A 433 -21.44 25.65 14.79
N ILE A 434 -21.82 24.56 15.46
CA ILE A 434 -22.08 23.26 14.81
C ILE A 434 -23.24 23.39 13.81
N GLY A 435 -24.31 24.11 14.16
CA GLY A 435 -25.43 24.34 13.26
C GLY A 435 -25.02 25.06 11.97
N ALA A 436 -24.21 26.13 12.09
CA ALA A 436 -23.69 26.83 10.91
C ALA A 436 -22.71 25.98 10.08
N LEU A 437 -21.93 25.11 10.73
CA LEU A 437 -21.09 24.14 10.03
C LEU A 437 -21.94 23.14 9.25
N ALA A 438 -23.01 22.62 9.86
CA ALA A 438 -23.93 21.68 9.24
C ALA A 438 -24.58 22.26 7.97
N ASP A 439 -24.99 23.54 8.01
CA ASP A 439 -25.52 24.25 6.84
C ASP A 439 -24.51 24.28 5.69
N LYS A 440 -23.25 24.61 5.97
CA LYS A 440 -22.17 24.63 4.96
C LYS A 440 -21.88 23.25 4.38
N MET A 441 -22.03 22.19 5.20
CA MET A 441 -21.84 20.80 4.77
C MET A 441 -23.05 20.24 3.97
N GLY A 442 -24.19 20.93 3.99
CA GLY A 442 -25.45 20.40 3.46
C GLY A 442 -26.06 19.28 4.32
N ILE A 443 -25.79 19.28 5.63
CA ILE A 443 -26.26 18.28 6.59
C ILE A 443 -27.32 18.91 7.51
N ALA A 444 -28.32 18.13 7.93
CA ALA A 444 -29.31 18.58 8.90
C ALA A 444 -28.66 18.99 10.22
N ARG A 445 -28.87 20.25 10.66
CA ARG A 445 -28.28 20.82 11.90
C ARG A 445 -28.43 19.89 13.10
N GLN A 446 -29.65 19.44 13.38
CA GLN A 446 -29.95 18.57 14.52
C GLN A 446 -29.19 17.23 14.48
N ALA A 447 -28.95 16.68 13.29
CA ALA A 447 -28.24 15.42 13.14
C ALA A 447 -26.77 15.57 13.53
N LEU A 448 -26.08 16.57 12.99
CA LEU A 448 -24.68 16.83 13.32
C LEU A 448 -24.50 17.23 14.79
N GLU A 449 -25.36 18.11 15.31
CA GLU A 449 -25.35 18.51 16.72
C GLU A 449 -25.55 17.32 17.67
N SER A 450 -26.50 16.43 17.36
CA SER A 450 -26.73 15.23 18.17
C SER A 450 -25.56 14.24 18.11
N THR A 451 -24.94 14.09 16.95
CA THR A 451 -23.75 13.23 16.81
C THR A 451 -22.57 13.78 17.62
N ILE A 452 -22.28 15.07 17.52
CA ILE A 452 -21.18 15.69 18.26
C ILE A 452 -21.44 15.69 19.76
N ARG A 453 -22.67 15.98 20.20
CA ARG A 453 -23.06 15.93 21.63
C ARG A 453 -22.83 14.53 22.21
N ARG A 454 -23.37 13.48 21.57
CA ARG A 454 -23.19 12.09 22.01
C ARG A 454 -21.73 11.67 22.00
N TRP A 455 -20.97 12.08 20.99
CA TRP A 455 -19.53 11.81 20.94
C TRP A 455 -18.79 12.44 22.14
N ASN A 456 -19.09 13.69 22.46
CA ASN A 456 -18.46 14.40 23.57
C ASN A 456 -18.86 13.81 24.93
N GLU A 457 -20.10 13.33 25.09
CA GLU A 457 -20.53 12.57 26.27
C GLU A 457 -19.69 11.30 26.43
N MET A 458 -19.52 10.51 25.35
CA MET A 458 -18.66 9.31 25.35
C MET A 458 -17.19 9.62 25.62
N CYS A 459 -16.67 10.77 25.16
CA CYS A 459 -15.33 11.24 25.51
C CYS A 459 -15.18 11.50 27.00
N GLY A 460 -16.24 11.94 27.69
CA GLY A 460 -16.26 12.14 29.14
C GLY A 460 -16.07 10.85 29.93
N TYR A 461 -16.59 9.73 29.43
CA TYR A 461 -16.39 8.40 30.02
C TYR A 461 -15.12 7.70 29.54
N GLY A 462 -14.50 8.19 28.45
CA GLY A 462 -13.33 7.57 27.84
C GLY A 462 -13.64 6.27 27.08
N THR A 463 -14.89 6.04 26.67
CA THR A 463 -15.29 4.82 25.96
C THR A 463 -16.29 5.13 24.85
N ASP A 464 -15.92 4.78 23.61
CA ASP A 464 -16.82 4.84 22.46
C ASP A 464 -17.70 3.58 22.40
N ILE A 465 -18.88 3.64 23.02
CA ILE A 465 -19.81 2.50 23.06
C ILE A 465 -20.43 2.16 21.70
N HIS A 466 -20.39 3.07 20.73
CA HIS A 466 -21.02 2.89 19.42
C HIS A 466 -20.12 2.16 18.43
N HIS A 467 -18.85 2.56 18.34
CA HIS A 467 -17.94 2.02 17.34
C HIS A 467 -16.65 1.46 17.92
N LYS A 468 -16.44 1.51 19.24
CA LYS A 468 -15.27 0.94 19.92
C LYS A 468 -13.95 1.60 19.50
N ARG A 469 -13.98 2.91 19.22
CA ARG A 469 -12.76 3.67 18.97
C ARG A 469 -11.86 3.70 20.21
N GLY A 470 -10.60 3.30 20.04
CA GLY A 470 -9.59 3.25 21.10
C GLY A 470 -9.74 2.06 22.07
N ASP A 471 -10.53 1.05 21.73
CA ASP A 471 -10.86 -0.09 22.61
C ASP A 471 -9.96 -1.34 22.38
N ASP A 472 -8.99 -1.26 21.46
CA ASP A 472 -8.06 -2.36 21.17
C ASP A 472 -6.60 -1.87 21.07
N TYR A 473 -5.67 -2.83 20.95
CA TYR A 473 -4.23 -2.57 20.97
C TYR A 473 -3.69 -1.91 19.68
N TYR A 474 -4.39 -2.01 18.55
CA TYR A 474 -4.00 -1.37 17.30
C TYR A 474 -4.24 0.15 17.32
N GLN A 475 -5.36 0.57 17.93
CA GLN A 475 -5.91 1.93 17.86
C GLN A 475 -5.13 3.03 18.60
#